data_AF-A0AAD4XH38-F1
#
_entry.id   AF-A0AAD4XH38-F1
#
_cell.length_a   1.000
_cell.length_b   1.000
_cell.length_c   1.000
_cell.angle_alpha   90.00
_cell.angle_beta   90.00
_cell.angle_gamma   90.00
#
_symmetry.space_group_name_H-M   'P 1'
#
loop_
_entity.id
_entity.type
_entity.pdbx_description
1 polymer ?
#
loop_
_entity_poly.entity_id
_entity_poly.type
_entity_poly.pdbx_seq_one_letter_code
_entity_poly.pdbx_strand_id
1 'polypeptide(L)'
;MASSSDQAHFLECYQNWMIEQQQLLEELLQYTYKRAQQAIDKASSFFLPTWCTSIENSCLWIGGCRPSLLILLVHSLSGSHLESQFTEDLQGVRRGDIGDLSADQLTLVGELQCRTIQEEERLSKRMASIQENIADCRQLTRLANNSDGSDTESHIGQVEQYSLDSHSKDLASILVDSDKLRMNTLRELIGIFTPLQAVEFLIAGKQLHLCMNHWGQRKDHITAMEEHTGEGI
;
A
#
# COMPACT_ATOMS: atom_id res chain seq x y z
N MET A 1 -22.26 -8.63 37.22
CA MET A 1 -22.91 -9.61 36.32
C MET A 1 -23.65 -8.80 35.26
N ALA A 2 -23.16 -8.77 34.02
CA ALA A 2 -23.84 -8.04 32.93
C ALA A 2 -25.24 -8.63 32.72
N SER A 3 -26.23 -7.80 32.42
CA SER A 3 -27.61 -8.29 32.22
C SER A 3 -27.69 -9.13 30.95
N SER A 4 -28.63 -10.08 30.89
CA SER A 4 -28.88 -10.88 29.67
C SER A 4 -29.18 -10.03 28.44
N SER A 5 -29.63 -8.77 28.64
CA SER A 5 -29.89 -7.80 27.57
C SER A 5 -28.59 -7.18 27.04
N ASP A 6 -27.62 -6.87 27.91
CA ASP A 6 -26.32 -6.30 27.51
C ASP A 6 -25.52 -7.31 26.69
N GLN A 7 -25.63 -8.59 27.04
CA GLN A 7 -24.93 -9.67 26.36
C GLN A 7 -25.54 -9.97 24.97
N ALA A 8 -26.85 -9.82 24.81
CA ALA A 8 -27.53 -9.94 23.53
C ALA A 8 -27.22 -8.75 22.60
N HIS A 9 -27.25 -7.52 23.12
CA HIS A 9 -26.91 -6.31 22.37
C HIS A 9 -25.44 -6.31 21.92
N PHE A 10 -24.52 -6.76 22.78
CA PHE A 10 -23.11 -6.93 22.42
C PHE A 10 -22.94 -7.93 21.27
N LEU A 11 -23.63 -9.08 21.33
CA LEU A 11 -23.54 -10.10 20.29
C LEU A 11 -24.10 -9.60 18.95
N GLU A 12 -25.20 -8.84 18.96
CA GLU A 12 -25.79 -8.22 17.78
C GLU A 12 -24.86 -7.17 17.17
N CYS A 13 -24.31 -6.25 17.98
CA CYS A 13 -23.31 -5.28 17.51
C CYS A 13 -22.07 -5.98 16.93
N TYR A 14 -21.60 -7.04 17.57
CA TYR A 14 -20.47 -7.83 17.10
C TYR A 14 -20.76 -8.53 15.77
N GLN A 15 -21.95 -9.11 15.60
CA GLN A 15 -22.36 -9.76 14.35
C GLN A 15 -22.50 -8.77 13.20
N ASN A 16 -23.17 -7.63 13.43
CA ASN A 16 -23.31 -6.57 12.43
C ASN A 16 -21.94 -6.01 12.02
N TRP A 17 -21.03 -5.87 12.98
CA TRP A 17 -19.67 -5.41 12.70
C TRP A 17 -18.85 -6.43 11.89
N MET A 18 -18.94 -7.72 12.22
CA MET A 18 -18.28 -8.78 11.44
C MET A 18 -18.75 -8.77 9.98
N ILE A 19 -20.04 -8.49 9.75
CA ILE A 19 -20.60 -8.32 8.39
C ILE A 19 -20.00 -7.09 7.70
N GLU A 20 -19.93 -5.94 8.38
CA GLU A 20 -19.31 -4.72 7.82
C GLU A 20 -17.83 -4.92 7.46
N GLN A 21 -17.07 -5.63 8.29
CA GLN A 21 -15.67 -5.93 7.97
C GLN A 21 -15.52 -6.87 6.79
N GLN A 22 -16.37 -7.89 6.72
CA GLN A 22 -16.37 -8.80 5.58
C GLN A 22 -16.71 -8.03 4.30
N GLN A 23 -17.67 -7.12 4.36
CA GLN A 23 -18.02 -6.24 3.24
C GLN A 23 -16.86 -5.31 2.85
N LEU A 24 -16.15 -4.70 3.81
CA LEU A 24 -14.96 -3.88 3.53
C LEU A 24 -13.86 -4.69 2.85
N LEU A 25 -13.59 -5.92 3.33
CA LEU A 25 -12.59 -6.79 2.72
C LEU A 25 -13.01 -7.22 1.31
N GLU A 26 -14.29 -7.49 1.10
CA GLU A 26 -14.85 -7.77 -0.23
C GLU A 26 -14.72 -6.56 -1.17
N GLU A 27 -14.97 -5.34 -0.69
CA GLU A 27 -14.77 -4.12 -1.45
C GLU A 27 -13.30 -3.90 -1.83
N LEU A 28 -12.36 -4.15 -0.91
CA LEU A 28 -10.92 -4.10 -1.20
C LEU A 28 -10.50 -5.17 -2.21
N LEU A 29 -11.05 -6.39 -2.11
CA LEU A 29 -10.82 -7.45 -3.08
C LEU A 29 -11.38 -7.10 -4.46
N GLN A 30 -12.58 -6.53 -4.52
CA GLN A 30 -13.16 -6.05 -5.77
C GLN A 30 -12.34 -4.91 -6.38
N TYR A 31 -11.84 -3.98 -5.55
CA TYR A 31 -10.96 -2.91 -5.99
C TYR A 31 -9.67 -3.47 -6.61
N THR A 32 -8.98 -4.37 -5.91
CA THR A 32 -7.74 -4.98 -6.41
C THR A 32 -7.97 -5.81 -7.67
N TYR A 33 -9.11 -6.49 -7.79
CA TYR A 33 -9.50 -7.19 -9.01
C TYR A 33 -9.71 -6.23 -10.20
N LYS A 34 -10.50 -5.16 -10.01
CA LYS A 34 -10.74 -4.14 -11.05
C LYS A 34 -9.43 -3.46 -11.45
N ARG A 35 -8.58 -3.17 -10.47
CA ARG A 35 -7.26 -2.61 -10.68
C ARG A 35 -6.37 -3.53 -11.52
N ALA A 36 -6.36 -4.82 -11.24
CA ALA A 36 -5.63 -5.81 -12.02
C ALA A 36 -6.10 -5.87 -13.50
N GLN A 37 -7.41 -5.76 -13.74
CA GLN A 37 -7.96 -5.70 -15.10
C GLN A 37 -7.50 -4.44 -15.83
N GLN A 38 -7.57 -3.28 -15.17
CA GLN A 38 -7.18 -2.00 -15.76
C GLN A 38 -5.66 -1.87 -15.97
N ALA A 39 -4.86 -2.60 -15.18
CA ALA A 39 -3.42 -2.60 -15.31
C ALA A 39 -2.95 -3.08 -16.70
N ILE A 40 -3.73 -3.93 -17.38
CA ILE A 40 -3.41 -4.43 -18.72
C ILE A 40 -3.23 -3.28 -19.72
N ASP A 41 -4.09 -2.27 -19.66
CA ASP A 41 -4.09 -1.16 -20.60
C ASP A 41 -3.39 0.08 -20.04
N LYS A 42 -3.36 0.25 -18.72
CA LYS A 42 -2.99 1.52 -18.05
C LYS A 42 -2.01 1.33 -16.89
N ALA A 43 -1.12 0.35 -16.96
CA ALA A 43 -0.17 0.03 -15.88
C ALA A 43 0.55 1.27 -15.33
N SER A 44 1.13 2.10 -16.20
CA SER A 44 1.91 3.29 -15.82
C SER A 44 1.13 4.29 -14.96
N SER A 45 -0.17 4.47 -15.21
CA SER A 45 -1.02 5.40 -14.46
C SER A 45 -1.17 5.04 -12.97
N PHE A 46 -0.95 3.77 -12.62
CA PHE A 46 -1.01 3.31 -11.24
C PHE A 46 0.29 3.53 -10.45
N PHE A 47 1.39 3.83 -11.12
CA PHE A 47 2.67 4.16 -10.48
C PHE A 47 2.79 5.65 -10.16
N LEU A 48 2.03 6.48 -10.86
CA LEU A 48 1.94 7.94 -10.64
C LEU A 48 0.46 8.39 -10.68
N PRO A 49 -0.35 7.95 -9.71
CA PRO A 49 -1.76 8.31 -9.66
C PRO A 49 -1.95 9.83 -9.53
N THR A 50 -2.83 10.39 -10.37
CA THR A 50 -3.15 11.82 -10.38
C THR A 50 -4.01 12.27 -9.19
N TRP A 51 -4.56 11.31 -8.45
CA TRP A 51 -5.35 11.57 -7.24
C TRP A 51 -4.51 11.54 -5.95
N CYS A 52 -3.19 11.32 -6.05
CA CYS A 52 -2.26 11.39 -4.94
C CYS A 52 -1.46 12.70 -4.98
N THR A 53 -1.17 13.23 -3.80
CA THR A 53 -0.28 14.37 -3.58
C THR A 53 1.17 14.02 -3.92
N SER A 54 2.05 15.03 -4.05
CA SER A 54 3.47 14.81 -4.35
C SER A 54 4.15 13.91 -3.31
N ILE A 55 3.86 14.12 -2.03
CA ILE A 55 4.36 13.30 -0.92
C ILE A 55 3.85 11.87 -1.04
N GLU A 56 2.54 11.66 -1.23
CA GLU A 56 1.97 10.32 -1.34
C GLU A 56 2.61 9.55 -2.50
N ASN A 57 2.75 10.19 -3.66
CA ASN A 57 3.41 9.61 -4.83
C ASN A 57 4.87 9.22 -4.54
N SER A 58 5.62 10.06 -3.82
CA SER A 58 7.00 9.77 -3.44
C SER A 58 7.15 8.59 -2.47
N CYS A 59 6.09 8.27 -1.72
CA CYS A 59 6.06 7.16 -0.77
C CYS A 59 5.50 5.85 -1.36
N LEU A 60 5.06 5.84 -2.63
CA LEU A 60 4.56 4.63 -3.27
C LEU A 60 5.69 3.62 -3.50
N TRP A 61 5.43 2.38 -3.12
CA TRP A 61 6.20 1.20 -3.50
C TRP A 61 5.39 0.40 -4.51
N ILE A 62 5.84 0.30 -5.76
CA ILE A 62 5.18 -0.47 -6.85
C ILE A 62 3.67 -0.16 -6.92
N GLY A 63 3.33 1.12 -7.07
CA GLY A 63 1.95 1.61 -7.22
C GLY A 63 1.09 1.60 -5.95
N GLY A 64 1.62 1.34 -4.77
CA GLY A 64 0.82 1.36 -3.54
C GLY A 64 1.67 1.49 -2.28
N CYS A 65 1.09 1.32 -1.10
CA CYS A 65 1.88 1.25 0.12
C CYS A 65 2.78 0.00 0.11
N ARG A 66 3.92 0.09 0.79
CA ARG A 66 4.78 -1.06 1.03
C ARG A 66 4.15 -1.94 2.12
N PRO A 67 3.90 -3.24 1.90
CA PRO A 67 3.19 -4.12 2.86
C PRO A 67 3.75 -4.11 4.30
N SER A 68 5.07 -4.02 4.46
CA SER A 68 5.75 -3.93 5.77
C SER A 68 5.38 -2.69 6.56
N LEU A 69 4.83 -1.64 5.93
CA LEU A 69 4.27 -0.48 6.64
C LEU A 69 3.07 -0.88 7.51
N LEU A 70 2.25 -1.83 7.06
CA LEU A 70 1.14 -2.35 7.86
C LEU A 70 1.66 -3.04 9.13
N ILE A 71 2.74 -3.80 9.02
CA ILE A 71 3.38 -4.49 10.14
C ILE A 71 4.06 -3.50 11.08
N LEU A 72 4.71 -2.46 10.53
CA LEU A 72 5.27 -1.38 11.33
C LEU A 72 4.19 -0.64 12.13
N LEU A 73 3.02 -0.44 11.55
CA LEU A 73 1.89 0.15 12.25
C LEU A 73 1.46 -0.74 13.43
N VAL A 74 1.40 -2.06 13.26
CA VAL A 74 1.12 -3.00 14.36
C VAL A 74 2.14 -2.82 15.49
N HIS A 75 3.45 -2.85 15.18
CA HIS A 75 4.47 -2.66 16.20
C HIS A 75 4.39 -1.28 16.87
N SER A 76 4.02 -0.24 16.13
CA SER A 76 3.84 1.11 16.69
C SER A 76 2.65 1.17 17.64
N LEU A 77 1.54 0.51 17.29
CA LEU A 77 0.35 0.42 18.14
C LEU A 77 0.63 -0.40 19.40
N SER A 78 1.29 -1.55 19.27
CA SER A 78 1.67 -2.39 20.40
C SER A 78 2.80 -1.79 21.27
N GLY A 79 3.68 -0.97 20.67
CA GLY A 79 4.80 -0.32 21.35
C GLY A 79 4.46 1.02 21.99
N SER A 80 3.52 1.79 21.43
CA SER A 80 3.08 3.09 22.00
C SER A 80 2.41 2.96 23.37
N HIS A 81 1.96 1.75 23.72
CA HIS A 81 1.43 1.45 25.05
C HIS A 81 2.52 1.09 26.07
N LEU A 82 3.78 0.79 25.68
CA LEU A 82 4.87 0.57 26.66
C LEU A 82 5.19 1.83 27.47
N GLU A 83 4.93 3.03 26.95
CA GLU A 83 5.23 4.30 27.64
C GLU A 83 4.08 4.74 28.56
N SER A 84 2.81 4.46 28.21
CA SER A 84 1.64 4.72 29.08
C SER A 84 1.38 3.61 30.11
N GLN A 85 1.75 2.35 29.81
CA GLN A 85 1.59 1.20 30.72
C GLN A 85 2.43 1.31 31.99
N PHE A 86 3.52 2.08 32.03
CA PHE A 86 4.27 2.30 33.28
C PHE A 86 3.40 2.88 34.41
N THR A 87 2.24 3.48 34.08
CA THR A 87 1.29 4.00 35.08
C THR A 87 0.08 3.09 35.35
N GLU A 88 -0.36 2.27 34.39
CA GLU A 88 -1.55 1.42 34.51
C GLU A 88 -1.24 -0.04 34.89
N ASP A 89 -0.03 -0.54 34.64
CA ASP A 89 0.37 -1.93 34.95
C ASP A 89 0.50 -2.18 36.47
N LEU A 90 0.56 -1.10 37.27
CA LEU A 90 0.38 -1.16 38.73
C LEU A 90 -1.08 -1.46 39.16
N GLN A 91 -2.05 -1.38 38.23
CA GLN A 91 -3.47 -1.69 38.45
C GLN A 91 -3.95 -2.97 37.74
N GLY A 92 -3.13 -3.60 36.89
CA GLY A 92 -3.41 -4.92 36.30
C GLY A 92 -4.59 -4.99 35.31
N VAL A 93 -4.98 -3.86 34.69
CA VAL A 93 -6.12 -3.81 33.76
C VAL A 93 -5.65 -4.10 32.33
N ARG A 94 -5.83 -5.34 31.87
CA ARG A 94 -5.62 -5.73 30.45
C ARG A 94 -6.87 -5.38 29.65
N ARG A 95 -6.75 -4.45 28.70
CA ARG A 95 -7.88 -3.98 27.88
C ARG A 95 -8.23 -4.91 26.71
N GLY A 96 -7.29 -5.77 26.30
CA GLY A 96 -7.44 -6.67 25.15
C GLY A 96 -7.46 -5.96 23.79
N ASP A 97 -6.94 -4.73 23.75
CA ASP A 97 -6.81 -3.88 22.56
C ASP A 97 -5.56 -4.25 21.74
N ILE A 98 -5.32 -3.55 20.63
CA ILE A 98 -4.15 -3.73 19.74
C ILE A 98 -2.82 -3.36 20.43
N GLY A 99 -2.90 -2.61 21.53
CA GLY A 99 -1.79 -2.33 22.44
C GLY A 99 -1.39 -3.57 23.26
N ASP A 100 -2.27 -4.55 23.36
CA ASP A 100 -2.15 -5.74 24.19
C ASP A 100 -2.08 -7.05 23.38
N LEU A 101 -1.15 -7.12 22.42
CA LEU A 101 -0.90 -8.36 21.66
C LEU A 101 -0.26 -9.44 22.54
N SER A 102 -0.74 -10.68 22.41
CA SER A 102 -0.15 -11.83 23.09
C SER A 102 1.23 -12.19 22.52
N ALA A 103 2.03 -12.94 23.29
CA ALA A 103 3.33 -13.43 22.82
C ALA A 103 3.21 -14.31 21.54
N ASP A 104 2.14 -15.10 21.44
CA ASP A 104 1.86 -15.93 20.26
C ASP A 104 1.50 -15.04 19.06
N GLN A 105 0.68 -14.01 19.26
CA GLN A 105 0.33 -13.05 18.20
C GLN A 105 1.58 -12.30 17.71
N LEU A 106 2.45 -11.85 18.62
CA LEU A 106 3.71 -11.18 18.25
C LEU A 106 4.66 -12.10 17.49
N THR A 107 4.72 -13.39 17.86
CA THR A 107 5.50 -14.40 17.12
C THR A 107 4.97 -14.54 15.69
N LEU A 108 3.65 -14.70 15.52
CA LEU A 108 3.01 -14.82 14.22
C LEU A 108 3.20 -13.56 13.36
N VAL A 109 3.10 -12.37 13.95
CA VAL A 109 3.39 -11.10 13.26
C VAL A 109 4.84 -11.03 12.80
N GLY A 110 5.80 -11.45 13.64
CA GLY A 110 7.23 -11.50 13.30
C GLY A 110 7.53 -12.48 12.16
N GLU A 111 6.90 -13.65 12.16
CA GLU A 111 7.01 -14.61 11.05
C GLU A 111 6.44 -14.04 9.74
N LEU A 112 5.27 -13.40 9.81
CA LEU A 112 4.65 -12.72 8.68
C LEU A 112 5.53 -11.59 8.16
N GLN A 113 6.20 -10.85 9.05
CA GLN A 113 7.15 -9.80 8.67
C GLN A 113 8.31 -10.34 7.85
N CYS A 114 8.95 -11.42 8.32
CA CYS A 114 10.04 -12.07 7.59
C CYS A 114 9.62 -12.50 6.19
N ARG A 115 8.47 -13.18 6.05
CA ARG A 115 7.93 -13.60 4.74
C ARG A 115 7.62 -12.40 3.84
N THR A 116 6.98 -11.38 4.40
CA THR A 116 6.58 -10.17 3.67
C THR A 116 7.81 -9.43 3.14
N ILE A 117 8.84 -9.23 3.97
CA ILE A 117 10.09 -8.55 3.57
C ILE A 117 10.81 -9.32 2.46
N GLN A 118 10.87 -10.65 2.54
CA GLN A 118 11.47 -11.47 1.48
C GLN A 118 10.77 -11.29 0.14
N GLU A 119 9.43 -11.30 0.13
CA GLU A 119 8.66 -11.07 -1.10
C GLU A 119 8.76 -9.62 -1.60
N GLU A 120 8.81 -8.63 -0.71
CA GLU A 120 9.07 -7.24 -1.07
C GLU A 120 10.43 -7.07 -1.74
N GLU A 121 11.49 -7.70 -1.22
CA GLU A 121 12.83 -7.68 -1.82
C GLU A 121 12.82 -8.34 -3.19
N ARG A 122 12.16 -9.49 -3.32
CA ARG A 122 12.01 -10.21 -4.59
C ARG A 122 11.32 -9.34 -5.64
N LEU A 123 10.20 -8.71 -5.28
CA LEU A 123 9.47 -7.80 -6.17
C LEU A 123 10.28 -6.54 -6.48
N SER A 124 10.98 -5.97 -5.51
CA SER A 124 11.82 -4.78 -5.73
C SER A 124 12.97 -5.06 -6.70
N LYS A 125 13.62 -6.23 -6.59
CA LYS A 125 14.64 -6.68 -7.56
C LYS A 125 14.06 -6.85 -8.96
N ARG A 126 12.87 -7.44 -9.07
CA ARG A 126 12.17 -7.56 -10.36
C ARG A 126 11.83 -6.19 -10.95
N MET A 127 11.38 -5.24 -10.12
CA MET A 127 11.09 -3.87 -10.57
C MET A 127 12.34 -3.18 -11.11
N ALA A 128 13.48 -3.33 -10.41
CA ALA A 128 14.75 -2.81 -10.88
C ALA A 128 15.12 -3.39 -12.25
N SER A 129 15.01 -4.72 -12.44
CA SER A 129 15.26 -5.33 -13.75
C SER A 129 14.31 -4.83 -14.85
N ILE A 130 13.04 -4.59 -14.55
CA ILE A 130 12.07 -4.01 -15.51
C ILE A 130 12.51 -2.59 -15.92
N GLN A 131 13.01 -1.79 -14.96
CA GLN A 131 13.51 -0.44 -15.20
C GLN A 131 14.85 -0.43 -15.97
N GLU A 132 15.74 -1.38 -15.69
CA GLU A 132 17.00 -1.57 -16.42
C GLU A 132 16.72 -1.99 -17.86
N ASN A 133 15.82 -2.95 -18.09
CA ASN A 133 15.50 -3.46 -19.43
C ASN A 133 14.97 -2.37 -20.38
N ILE A 134 14.17 -1.43 -19.88
CA ILE A 134 13.67 -0.32 -20.71
C ILE A 134 14.77 0.71 -20.98
N ALA A 135 15.67 0.95 -20.02
CA ALA A 135 16.81 1.86 -20.19
C ALA A 135 17.86 1.29 -21.16
N ASP A 136 18.10 -0.02 -21.10
CA ASP A 136 18.99 -0.78 -21.99
C ASP A 136 18.36 -1.07 -23.35
N CYS A 137 17.10 -0.65 -23.56
CA CYS A 137 16.44 -0.82 -24.83
C CYS A 137 17.21 -0.03 -25.89
N ARG A 138 17.97 -0.77 -26.72
CA ARG A 138 18.90 -0.32 -27.78
C ARG A 138 18.30 0.72 -28.73
N GLN A 139 16.98 0.90 -28.72
CA GLN A 139 16.23 1.87 -29.48
C GLN A 139 16.26 3.28 -28.87
N LEU A 140 16.26 3.47 -27.55
CA LEU A 140 16.50 4.79 -26.92
C LEU A 140 17.91 5.31 -27.27
N THR A 141 18.91 4.42 -27.25
CA THR A 141 20.27 4.73 -27.70
C THR A 141 20.35 5.04 -29.20
N ARG A 142 19.51 4.41 -30.04
CA ARG A 142 19.42 4.71 -31.48
C ARG A 142 18.70 6.02 -31.77
N LEU A 143 17.66 6.38 -31.01
CA LEU A 143 16.98 7.68 -31.11
C LEU A 143 17.94 8.82 -30.77
N ALA A 144 18.82 8.64 -29.79
CA ALA A 144 19.88 9.60 -29.48
C ALA A 144 20.96 9.72 -30.57
N ASN A 145 21.16 8.67 -31.38
CA ASN A 145 22.23 8.59 -32.39
C ASN A 145 21.77 8.85 -33.83
N ASN A 146 20.47 8.77 -34.13
CA ASN A 146 19.91 8.95 -35.47
C ASN A 146 19.46 10.40 -35.68
N SER A 147 20.42 11.29 -35.84
CA SER A 147 20.21 12.66 -36.34
C SER A 147 20.30 12.74 -37.87
N ASP A 148 20.19 11.63 -38.61
CA ASP A 148 20.33 11.67 -40.07
C ASP A 148 19.33 10.73 -40.77
N GLY A 149 18.63 11.29 -41.76
CA GLY A 149 17.38 10.78 -42.30
C GLY A 149 17.50 9.61 -43.28
N SER A 150 16.45 8.77 -43.31
CA SER A 150 15.77 8.24 -44.51
C SER A 150 14.95 6.96 -44.19
N ASP A 151 13.71 6.94 -44.68
CA ASP A 151 12.86 5.79 -45.07
C ASP A 151 12.71 4.56 -44.16
N THR A 152 13.11 4.63 -42.89
CA THR A 152 13.01 3.51 -41.93
C THR A 152 11.88 3.70 -40.91
N GLU A 153 10.99 4.68 -41.09
CA GLU A 153 9.99 5.07 -40.08
C GLU A 153 8.95 3.98 -39.74
N SER A 154 8.46 3.20 -40.72
CA SER A 154 7.33 2.27 -40.47
C SER A 154 7.72 0.98 -39.73
N HIS A 155 8.96 0.52 -39.89
CA HIS A 155 9.49 -0.63 -39.16
C HIS A 155 10.02 -0.24 -37.78
N ILE A 156 10.47 1.02 -37.61
CA ILE A 156 10.87 1.57 -36.32
C ILE A 156 9.64 1.72 -35.41
N GLY A 157 8.55 2.32 -35.89
CA GLY A 157 7.33 2.51 -35.08
C GLY A 157 6.66 1.20 -34.61
N GLN A 158 6.68 0.13 -35.43
CA GLN A 158 6.12 -1.18 -35.03
C GLN A 158 6.95 -1.89 -33.95
N VAL A 159 8.28 -1.75 -34.01
CA VAL A 159 9.19 -2.36 -33.02
C VAL A 159 9.20 -1.53 -31.72
N GLU A 160 9.09 -0.20 -31.81
CA GLU A 160 8.91 0.71 -30.67
C GLU A 160 7.61 0.40 -29.90
N GLN A 161 6.49 0.26 -30.61
CA GLN A 161 5.21 -0.10 -29.99
C GLN A 161 5.30 -1.46 -29.29
N TYR A 162 5.95 -2.45 -29.91
CA TYR A 162 6.12 -3.78 -29.31
C TYR A 162 6.96 -3.75 -28.01
N SER A 163 8.03 -2.95 -27.97
CA SER A 163 8.87 -2.80 -26.77
C SER A 163 8.12 -2.09 -25.63
N LEU A 164 7.36 -1.05 -25.94
CA LEU A 164 6.54 -0.33 -24.96
C LEU A 164 5.38 -1.19 -24.45
N ASP A 165 4.76 -1.98 -25.33
CA ASP A 165 3.72 -2.94 -24.96
C ASP A 165 4.25 -4.04 -24.05
N SER A 166 5.46 -4.54 -24.31
CA SER A 166 6.13 -5.51 -23.42
C SER A 166 6.41 -4.92 -22.05
N HIS A 167 6.95 -3.70 -22.00
CA HIS A 167 7.21 -3.01 -20.74
C HIS A 167 5.92 -2.74 -19.95
N SER A 168 4.85 -2.31 -20.62
CA SER A 168 3.53 -2.12 -20.00
C SER A 168 3.00 -3.42 -19.39
N LYS A 169 3.16 -4.56 -20.08
CA LYS A 169 2.78 -5.88 -19.55
C LYS A 169 3.60 -6.28 -18.32
N ASP A 170 4.90 -5.99 -18.32
CA ASP A 170 5.76 -6.26 -17.17
C ASP A 170 5.36 -5.41 -15.96
N LEU A 171 5.06 -4.12 -16.18
CA LEU A 171 4.53 -3.21 -15.16
C LEU A 171 3.16 -3.67 -14.64
N ALA A 172 2.27 -4.13 -15.52
CA ALA A 172 0.98 -4.69 -15.13
C ALA A 172 1.16 -5.93 -14.25
N SER A 173 2.04 -6.84 -14.66
CA SER A 173 2.30 -8.08 -13.92
C SER A 173 2.87 -7.82 -12.53
N ILE A 174 3.87 -6.93 -12.41
CA ILE A 174 4.47 -6.63 -11.10
C ILE A 174 3.50 -5.88 -10.19
N LEU A 175 2.66 -4.99 -10.74
CA LEU A 175 1.62 -4.30 -9.98
C LEU A 175 0.63 -5.31 -9.38
N VAL A 176 0.16 -6.27 -10.18
CA VAL A 176 -0.75 -7.33 -9.74
C VAL A 176 -0.12 -8.18 -8.63
N ASP A 177 1.15 -8.57 -8.78
CA ASP A 177 1.83 -9.37 -7.76
C ASP A 177 2.06 -8.58 -6.47
N SER A 178 2.34 -7.28 -6.56
CA SER A 178 2.42 -6.39 -5.40
C SER A 178 1.08 -6.18 -4.71
N ASP A 179 -0.03 -6.03 -5.45
CA ASP A 179 -1.38 -5.94 -4.87
C ASP A 179 -1.79 -7.24 -4.18
N LYS A 180 -1.42 -8.41 -4.74
CA LYS A 180 -1.61 -9.70 -4.05
C LYS A 180 -0.85 -9.75 -2.73
N LEU A 181 0.41 -9.31 -2.71
CA LEU A 181 1.20 -9.27 -1.48
C LEU A 181 0.54 -8.37 -0.43
N ARG A 182 0.13 -7.15 -0.79
CA ARG A 182 -0.60 -6.23 0.12
C ARG A 182 -1.85 -6.88 0.70
N MET A 183 -2.68 -7.50 -0.13
CA MET A 183 -3.94 -8.12 0.31
C MET A 183 -3.70 -9.35 1.18
N ASN A 184 -2.69 -10.17 0.87
CA ASN A 184 -2.35 -11.33 1.67
C ASN A 184 -1.81 -10.91 3.05
N THR A 185 -0.89 -9.94 3.10
CA THR A 185 -0.38 -9.38 4.36
C THR A 185 -1.51 -8.82 5.21
N LEU A 186 -2.42 -8.03 4.63
CA LEU A 186 -3.58 -7.49 5.36
C LEU A 186 -4.48 -8.60 5.90
N ARG A 187 -4.80 -9.61 5.08
CA ARG A 187 -5.65 -10.73 5.48
C ARG A 187 -5.01 -11.56 6.60
N GLU A 188 -3.72 -11.86 6.50
CA GLU A 188 -2.98 -12.61 7.51
C GLU A 188 -2.91 -11.83 8.84
N LEU A 189 -2.66 -10.52 8.81
CA LEU A 189 -2.70 -9.67 10.02
C LEU A 189 -4.07 -9.71 10.69
N ILE A 190 -5.15 -9.49 9.94
CA ILE A 190 -6.52 -9.57 10.48
C ILE A 190 -6.81 -10.96 11.06
N GLY A 191 -6.27 -12.02 10.45
CA GLY A 191 -6.42 -13.40 10.92
C GLY A 191 -5.63 -13.72 12.20
N ILE A 192 -4.58 -12.96 12.53
CA ILE A 192 -3.82 -13.10 13.77
C ILE A 192 -4.54 -12.42 14.93
N PHE A 193 -5.25 -11.33 14.64
CA PHE A 193 -5.86 -10.48 15.65
C PHE A 193 -7.21 -10.99 16.15
N THR A 194 -7.54 -10.62 17.39
CA THR A 194 -8.93 -10.67 17.83
C THR A 194 -9.75 -9.65 17.02
N PRO A 195 -11.07 -9.82 16.92
CA PRO A 195 -11.95 -8.86 16.27
C PRO A 195 -11.71 -7.41 16.69
N LEU A 196 -11.61 -7.15 18.01
CA LEU A 196 -11.37 -5.81 18.55
C LEU A 196 -10.02 -5.23 18.09
N GLN A 197 -8.95 -6.01 18.18
CA GLN A 197 -7.62 -5.62 17.74
C GLN A 197 -7.60 -5.31 16.23
N ALA A 198 -8.31 -6.11 15.42
CA ALA A 198 -8.44 -5.88 13.99
C ALA A 198 -9.16 -4.54 13.69
N VAL A 199 -10.21 -4.18 14.46
CA VAL A 199 -10.86 -2.86 14.35
C VAL A 199 -9.83 -1.75 14.52
N GLU A 200 -9.11 -1.77 15.64
CA GLU A 200 -8.24 -0.67 16.04
C GLU A 200 -7.07 -0.53 15.07
N PHE A 201 -6.54 -1.66 14.61
CA PHE A 201 -5.54 -1.69 13.55
C PHE A 201 -6.07 -1.05 12.25
N LEU A 202 -7.28 -1.39 11.81
CA LEU A 202 -7.87 -0.83 10.58
C LEU A 202 -8.18 0.67 10.72
N ILE A 203 -8.69 1.10 11.88
CA ILE A 203 -8.91 2.52 12.19
C ILE A 203 -7.59 3.29 12.14
N ALA A 204 -6.56 2.79 12.81
CA ALA A 204 -5.23 3.40 12.80
C ALA A 204 -4.65 3.47 11.39
N GLY A 205 -4.84 2.42 10.58
CA GLY A 205 -4.43 2.42 9.17
C GLY A 205 -5.14 3.49 8.35
N LYS A 206 -6.45 3.66 8.53
CA LYS A 206 -7.23 4.72 7.86
C LYS A 206 -6.79 6.11 8.32
N GLN A 207 -6.56 6.29 9.62
CA GLN A 207 -6.05 7.55 10.17
C GLN A 207 -4.68 7.91 9.58
N LEU A 208 -3.76 6.95 9.52
CA LEU A 208 -2.44 7.15 8.91
C LEU A 208 -2.56 7.63 7.45
N HIS A 209 -3.43 6.98 6.67
CA HIS A 209 -3.67 7.37 5.27
C HIS A 209 -4.24 8.79 5.15
N LEU A 210 -5.24 9.14 5.98
CA LEU A 210 -5.82 10.50 6.00
C LEU A 210 -4.78 11.56 6.41
N CYS A 211 -3.94 11.25 7.40
CA CYS A 211 -2.86 12.15 7.84
C CYS A 211 -1.85 12.41 6.71
N MET A 212 -1.39 11.34 6.03
CA MET A 212 -0.50 11.48 4.88
C MET A 212 -1.11 12.36 3.79
N ASN A 213 -2.38 12.14 3.45
CA ASN A 213 -3.09 12.92 2.45
C ASN A 213 -3.18 14.41 2.83
N HIS A 214 -3.56 14.69 4.07
CA HIS A 214 -3.67 16.05 4.58
C HIS A 214 -2.32 16.78 4.60
N TRP A 215 -1.24 16.10 5.00
CA TRP A 215 0.11 16.65 4.96
C TRP A 215 0.57 16.95 3.53
N GLY A 216 0.28 16.03 2.60
CA GLY A 216 0.55 16.21 1.18
C GLY A 216 -0.13 17.44 0.60
N GLN A 217 -1.45 17.57 0.81
CA GLN A 217 -2.24 18.72 0.33
C GLN A 217 -1.68 20.05 0.84
N ARG A 218 -1.34 20.12 2.13
CA ARG A 218 -0.78 21.34 2.72
C ARG A 218 0.55 21.74 2.08
N LYS A 219 1.42 20.77 1.79
CA LYS A 219 2.70 21.04 1.12
C LYS A 219 2.50 21.50 -0.31
N ASP A 220 1.69 20.79 -1.08
CA ASP A 220 1.44 21.10 -2.49
C ASP A 220 0.83 22.50 -2.64
N HIS A 221 -0.05 22.90 -1.73
CA HIS A 221 -0.58 24.27 -1.67
C HIS A 221 0.49 25.32 -1.40
N ILE A 222 1.41 25.09 -0.46
CA ILE A 222 2.50 26.03 -0.15
C ILE A 222 3.41 26.21 -1.38
N THR A 223 3.81 25.10 -2.02
CA THR A 223 4.66 25.13 -3.21
C THR A 223 4.01 25.88 -4.37
N ALA A 224 2.72 25.65 -4.61
CA ALA A 224 1.98 26.39 -5.64
C ALA A 224 1.93 27.90 -5.36
N MET A 225 1.79 28.31 -4.10
CA MET A 225 1.80 29.74 -3.73
C MET A 225 3.17 30.40 -3.95
N GLU A 226 4.26 29.69 -3.65
CA GLU A 226 5.63 30.19 -3.85
C GLU A 226 5.96 30.38 -5.34
N GLU A 227 5.54 29.44 -6.21
CA GLU A 227 5.73 29.52 -7.66
C GLU A 227 5.00 30.73 -8.27
N HIS A 228 3.77 31.01 -7.83
CA HIS A 228 3.00 32.16 -8.32
C HIS A 228 3.59 33.51 -7.87
N THR A 229 4.36 33.55 -6.78
CA THR A 229 5.07 34.75 -6.34
C THR A 229 6.44 34.94 -7.00
N GLY A 230 7.00 33.89 -7.61
CA GLY A 230 8.32 33.89 -8.26
C GLY A 230 8.33 34.25 -9.75
N GLU A 231 7.20 34.13 -10.45
CA GLU A 231 7.08 34.47 -11.89
C GLU A 231 6.91 35.99 -12.16
N GLY A 232 7.07 36.83 -11.13
CA GLY A 232 6.90 38.29 -11.19
C GLY A 232 8.18 39.13 -11.21
N ILE A 233 9.34 38.58 -11.61
CA ILE A 233 10.61 39.32 -11.73
C ILE A 233 11.19 39.19 -13.15
#